data_AF-A0A671URL6-F1
#
_entry.id   AF-A0A671URL6-F1
#
_cell.length_a   1.000
_cell.length_b   1.000
_cell.length_c   1.000
_cell.angle_alpha   90.00
_cell.angle_beta   90.00
_cell.angle_gamma   90.00
#
_symmetry.space_group_name_H-M   'P 1'
#
loop_
_entity.id
_entity.type
_entity.pdbx_description
1 polymer ?
#
loop_
_entity_poly.entity_id
_entity_poly.type
_entity_poly.pdbx_seq_one_letter_code
_entity_poly.pdbx_strand_id
1 'polypeptide(L)'
;MAAIRKKLVIVGDGACGKTCLLIVFSKDQFPEVYVPTVFENYVADIEVDGKQVELALWDTAGQEDYDRLRPLSYPDTDVILMCFSVDSPDSLENIPEKWTPEVKHFCPNVPIILVGNKKDLRNDEHTRRELAKMKQEPVKLEEGKDMANRISAYGYQECSAKTKDGVREVFEMATRAALQSKKQAQSG
;
A
#
# COMPACT_ATOMS: atom_id res chain seq x y z
N MET A 1 -11.46 1.22 -27.81
CA MET A 1 -12.18 1.02 -26.53
C MET A 1 -11.61 2.01 -25.54
N ALA A 2 -12.43 2.66 -24.72
CA ALA A 2 -11.91 3.53 -23.66
C ALA A 2 -11.15 2.67 -22.64
N ALA A 3 -9.97 3.14 -22.19
CA ALA A 3 -9.20 2.45 -21.16
C ALA A 3 -10.02 2.37 -19.86
N ILE A 4 -9.94 1.23 -19.17
CA ILE A 4 -10.60 1.08 -17.87
C ILE A 4 -9.81 1.93 -16.88
N ARG A 5 -10.47 2.89 -16.22
CA ARG A 5 -9.81 3.73 -15.22
C ARG A 5 -10.13 3.24 -13.81
N LYS A 6 -9.11 3.21 -12.95
CA LYS A 6 -9.25 2.81 -11.54
C LYS A 6 -8.49 3.77 -10.63
N LYS A 7 -9.14 4.17 -9.53
CA LYS A 7 -8.52 4.98 -8.48
C LYS A 7 -7.95 4.08 -7.39
N LEU A 8 -6.66 4.24 -7.12
CA LEU A 8 -5.93 3.57 -6.05
C LEU A 8 -5.44 4.63 -5.06
N VAL A 9 -5.78 4.46 -3.79
CA VAL A 9 -5.25 5.31 -2.70
C VAL A 9 -4.30 4.48 -1.84
N ILE A 10 -3.12 5.02 -1.54
CA ILE A 10 -2.15 4.38 -0.65
C ILE A 10 -2.16 5.08 0.71
N VAL A 11 -2.16 4.30 1.79
CA VAL A 11 -2.15 4.76 3.19
C VAL A 11 -1.18 3.92 4.02
N GLY A 12 -0.86 4.36 5.23
CA GLY A 12 0.15 3.74 6.08
C GLY A 12 1.04 4.77 6.75
N ASP A 13 1.84 4.34 7.71
CA ASP A 13 2.68 5.21 8.54
C ASP A 13 3.62 6.13 7.74
N GLY A 14 4.04 7.22 8.38
CA GLY A 14 5.15 8.04 7.89
C GLY A 14 6.39 7.18 7.62
N ALA A 15 7.13 7.49 6.57
CA ALA A 15 8.38 6.79 6.20
C ALA A 15 8.28 5.27 5.95
N CYS A 16 7.09 4.68 5.84
CA CYS A 16 6.93 3.25 5.53
C CYS A 16 7.16 2.90 4.04
N GLY A 17 7.45 3.89 3.18
CA GLY A 17 7.84 3.67 1.78
C GLY A 17 6.74 3.82 0.72
N LYS A 18 5.58 4.40 1.06
CA LYS A 18 4.44 4.62 0.13
C LYS A 18 4.86 5.32 -1.17
N THR A 19 5.48 6.49 -1.05
CA THR A 19 5.91 7.31 -2.18
C THR A 19 6.94 6.60 -3.04
N CYS A 20 7.93 5.94 -2.44
CA CYS A 20 8.91 5.14 -3.18
C CYS A 20 8.24 4.03 -3.98
N LEU A 21 7.24 3.35 -3.41
CA LEU A 21 6.49 2.30 -4.09
C LEU A 21 5.74 2.84 -5.32
N LEU A 22 5.03 3.96 -5.18
CA LEU A 22 4.29 4.57 -6.31
C LEU A 22 5.24 5.09 -7.41
N ILE A 23 6.33 5.75 -7.02
CA ILE A 23 7.30 6.32 -7.97
C ILE A 23 8.00 5.20 -8.74
N VAL A 24 8.47 4.15 -8.06
CA VAL A 24 9.14 3.03 -8.74
C VAL A 24 8.19 2.32 -9.70
N PHE A 25 6.93 2.14 -9.32
CA PHE A 25 5.95 1.55 -10.23
C PHE A 25 5.65 2.44 -11.45
N SER A 26 5.48 3.74 -11.25
CA SER A 26 5.07 4.67 -12.32
C SER A 26 6.22 5.17 -13.20
N LYS A 27 7.44 5.27 -12.67
CA LYS A 27 8.60 5.89 -13.34
C LYS A 27 9.81 4.96 -13.46
N ASP A 28 9.75 3.75 -12.91
CA ASP A 28 10.84 2.77 -12.91
C ASP A 28 12.17 3.29 -12.27
N GLN A 29 12.07 4.32 -11.42
CA GLN A 29 13.19 4.97 -10.76
C GLN A 29 12.97 5.05 -9.25
N PHE A 30 13.99 4.68 -8.47
CA PHE A 30 13.95 4.87 -7.02
C PHE A 30 14.35 6.31 -6.66
N PRO A 31 13.58 7.03 -5.82
CA PRO A 31 13.95 8.38 -5.39
C PRO A 31 15.09 8.33 -4.36
N GLU A 32 16.23 8.97 -4.66
CA GLU A 32 17.39 9.04 -3.75
C GLU A 32 17.21 10.06 -2.61
N VAL A 33 16.28 11.01 -2.77
CA VAL A 33 16.02 12.07 -1.78
C VAL A 33 14.69 11.79 -1.09
N TYR A 34 14.72 11.73 0.24
CA TYR A 34 13.51 11.65 1.04
C TYR A 34 12.88 13.03 1.20
N VAL A 35 11.68 13.20 0.63
CA VAL A 35 10.82 14.37 0.84
C VAL A 35 9.49 13.86 1.38
N PRO A 36 9.05 14.30 2.59
CA PRO A 36 7.74 13.92 3.11
C PRO A 36 6.60 14.38 2.20
N THR A 37 5.72 13.45 1.83
CA THR A 37 4.56 13.75 0.99
C THR A 37 3.45 14.43 1.75
N VAL A 38 2.80 15.41 1.12
CA VAL A 38 1.53 15.99 1.56
C VAL A 38 0.38 15.30 0.79
N PHE A 39 0.31 15.56 -0.53
CA PHE A 39 -0.53 14.83 -1.48
C PHE A 39 0.11 14.92 -2.87
N GLU A 40 0.18 13.80 -3.57
CA GLU A 40 0.59 13.76 -4.98
C GLU A 40 -0.28 12.78 -5.76
N ASN A 41 -0.48 13.08 -7.04
CA ASN A 41 -1.21 12.23 -7.96
C ASN A 41 -0.29 11.77 -9.08
N TYR A 42 -0.26 10.47 -9.32
CA TYR A 42 0.45 9.85 -10.43
C TYR A 42 -0.53 9.08 -11.32
N VAL A 43 -0.13 8.81 -12.55
CA VAL A 43 -0.85 7.95 -13.48
C VAL A 43 0.10 6.88 -13.96
N ALA A 44 -0.37 5.64 -14.01
CA ALA A 44 0.38 4.51 -14.54
C ALA A 44 -0.56 3.55 -15.27
N ASP A 45 -0.11 3.04 -16.41
CA ASP A 45 -0.82 2.03 -17.17
C ASP A 45 -0.35 0.62 -16.78
N ILE A 46 -1.30 -0.30 -16.63
CA ILE A 46 -1.00 -1.71 -16.35
C ILE A 46 -1.95 -2.62 -17.13
N GLU A 47 -1.41 -3.71 -17.67
CA GLU A 47 -2.20 -4.79 -18.25
C GLU A 47 -2.37 -5.91 -17.22
N VAL A 48 -3.62 -6.23 -16.87
CA VAL A 48 -3.95 -7.32 -15.95
C VAL A 48 -5.07 -8.18 -16.55
N ASP A 49 -4.82 -9.50 -16.62
CA ASP A 49 -5.77 -10.50 -17.14
C ASP A 49 -6.33 -10.11 -18.53
N GLY A 50 -5.46 -9.58 -19.41
CA GLY A 50 -5.79 -9.14 -20.78
C GLY A 50 -6.54 -7.81 -20.89
N LYS A 51 -6.64 -7.04 -19.79
CA LYS A 51 -7.30 -5.74 -19.75
C LYS A 51 -6.30 -4.63 -19.49
N GLN A 52 -6.29 -3.62 -20.35
CA GLN A 52 -5.55 -2.38 -20.15
C GLN A 52 -6.29 -1.50 -19.13
N VAL A 53 -5.60 -1.14 -18.05
CA VAL A 53 -6.14 -0.33 -16.94
C VAL A 53 -5.22 0.86 -16.71
N GLU A 54 -5.80 2.05 -16.69
CA GLU A 54 -5.15 3.27 -16.21
C GLU A 54 -5.39 3.39 -14.70
N LEU A 55 -4.33 3.36 -13.90
CA LEU A 55 -4.37 3.58 -12.46
C LEU A 55 -4.10 5.06 -12.15
N ALA A 56 -5.08 5.72 -11.54
CA ALA A 56 -4.88 6.99 -10.86
C ALA A 56 -4.38 6.70 -9.43
N LEU A 57 -3.10 6.98 -9.18
CA LEU A 57 -2.42 6.68 -7.92
C LEU A 57 -2.44 7.93 -7.03
N TRP A 58 -3.07 7.82 -5.87
CA TRP A 58 -3.21 8.90 -4.90
C TRP A 58 -2.28 8.64 -3.71
N ASP A 59 -1.18 9.40 -3.65
CA ASP A 59 -0.23 9.35 -2.53
C ASP A 59 -0.71 10.21 -1.37
N THR A 60 -0.58 9.68 -0.15
CA THR A 60 -1.06 10.36 1.07
C THR A 60 0.02 10.47 2.13
N ALA A 61 -0.04 11.55 2.90
CA ALA A 61 0.79 11.72 4.10
C ALA A 61 0.43 10.67 5.17
N GLY A 62 1.45 10.06 5.79
CA GLY A 62 1.28 9.07 6.86
C GLY A 62 1.31 9.66 8.28
N GLN A 63 1.64 10.94 8.39
CA GLN A 63 1.78 11.64 9.67
C GLN A 63 0.40 12.06 10.21
N GLU A 64 0.27 12.09 11.53
CA GLU A 64 -0.96 12.48 12.25
C GLU A 64 -1.41 13.90 11.95
N ASP A 65 -0.46 14.81 11.67
CA ASP A 65 -0.75 16.20 11.27
C ASP A 65 -1.69 16.31 10.06
N TYR A 66 -1.77 15.27 9.24
CA TYR A 66 -2.59 15.20 8.04
C TYR A 66 -3.86 14.35 8.20
N ASP A 67 -4.18 13.84 9.39
CA ASP A 67 -5.34 12.97 9.62
C ASP A 67 -6.67 13.63 9.24
N ARG A 68 -6.77 14.96 9.33
CA ARG A 68 -7.96 15.71 8.90
C ARG A 68 -8.03 15.97 7.39
N LEU A 69 -6.89 15.92 6.71
CA LEU A 69 -6.78 16.20 5.28
C LEU A 69 -6.83 14.91 4.44
N ARG A 70 -6.27 13.82 4.95
CA ARG A 70 -6.24 12.51 4.27
C ARG A 70 -7.61 12.04 3.79
N PRO A 71 -8.71 12.26 4.53
CA PRO A 71 -10.05 11.89 4.08
C PRO A 71 -10.49 12.51 2.75
N LEU A 72 -9.91 13.63 2.34
CA LEU A 72 -10.20 14.27 1.06
C LEU A 72 -9.74 13.43 -0.14
N SER A 73 -8.82 12.49 0.06
CA SER A 73 -8.35 11.58 -0.98
C SER A 73 -9.23 10.34 -1.18
N TYR A 74 -10.13 10.01 -0.25
CA TYR A 74 -10.92 8.77 -0.27
C TYR A 74 -12.13 8.69 -1.21
N PRO A 75 -12.84 9.79 -1.58
CA PRO A 75 -13.99 9.69 -2.47
C PRO A 75 -13.69 8.94 -3.78
N ASP A 76 -14.60 8.07 -4.19
CA ASP A 76 -14.53 7.29 -5.43
C ASP A 76 -13.33 6.32 -5.55
N THR A 77 -12.75 5.90 -4.41
CA THR A 77 -11.64 4.92 -4.41
C THR A 77 -12.10 3.53 -4.84
N ASP A 78 -11.40 2.91 -5.81
CA ASP A 78 -11.69 1.55 -6.26
C ASP A 78 -10.91 0.48 -5.48
N VAL A 79 -9.73 0.81 -4.95
CA VAL A 79 -8.87 -0.09 -4.15
C VAL A 79 -7.93 0.70 -3.23
N ILE A 80 -7.63 0.13 -2.06
CA ILE A 80 -6.68 0.68 -1.08
C ILE A 80 -5.41 -0.17 -1.05
N LEU A 81 -4.25 0.48 -1.12
CA LEU A 81 -2.99 -0.09 -0.64
C LEU A 81 -2.76 0.37 0.80
N MET A 82 -2.75 -0.57 1.74
CA MET A 82 -2.48 -0.29 3.14
C MET A 82 -1.08 -0.79 3.48
N CYS A 83 -0.15 0.13 3.71
CA CYS A 83 1.27 -0.17 3.80
C CYS A 83 1.79 -0.12 5.24
N PHE A 84 2.60 -1.11 5.58
CA PHE A 84 3.54 -1.05 6.70
C PHE A 84 4.95 -1.32 6.18
N SER A 85 5.95 -1.20 7.05
CA SER A 85 7.35 -1.48 6.71
C SER A 85 7.87 -2.69 7.46
N VAL A 86 8.55 -3.60 6.77
CA VAL A 86 9.11 -4.82 7.37
C VAL A 86 10.18 -4.52 8.42
N ASP A 87 10.86 -3.38 8.30
CA ASP A 87 11.84 -2.88 9.28
C ASP A 87 11.21 -2.12 10.46
N SER A 88 9.88 -2.06 10.58
CA SER A 88 9.19 -1.33 11.64
C SER A 88 7.96 -2.13 12.13
N PRO A 89 8.13 -2.98 13.17
CA PRO A 89 7.02 -3.72 13.77
C PRO A 89 5.86 -2.82 14.24
N ASP A 90 6.16 -1.65 14.81
CA ASP A 90 5.16 -0.66 15.22
C ASP A 90 4.24 -0.26 14.06
N SER A 91 4.77 -0.13 12.84
CA SER A 91 3.96 0.20 11.66
C SER A 91 2.98 -0.92 11.26
N LEU A 92 3.27 -2.17 11.62
CA LEU A 92 2.33 -3.28 11.48
C LEU A 92 1.26 -3.24 12.59
N GLU A 93 1.64 -2.92 13.83
CA GLU A 93 0.69 -2.78 14.95
C GLU A 93 -0.32 -1.65 14.70
N ASN A 94 0.09 -0.58 14.03
CA ASN A 94 -0.79 0.53 13.63
C ASN A 94 -1.83 0.16 12.56
N ILE A 95 -1.67 -0.96 11.85
CA ILE A 95 -2.60 -1.43 10.81
C ILE A 95 -4.02 -1.64 11.36
N PRO A 96 -4.24 -2.48 12.39
CA PRO A 96 -5.57 -2.68 12.97
C PRO A 96 -5.99 -1.52 13.88
N GLU A 97 -5.06 -0.77 14.48
CA GLU A 97 -5.37 0.27 15.47
C GLU A 97 -5.78 1.59 14.82
N LYS A 98 -5.13 1.97 13.72
CA LYS A 98 -5.34 3.26 13.04
C LYS A 98 -5.87 3.10 11.62
N TRP A 99 -5.11 2.43 10.76
CA TRP A 99 -5.37 2.46 9.31
C TRP A 99 -6.64 1.72 8.91
N THR A 100 -6.90 0.57 9.55
CA THR A 100 -8.09 -0.23 9.27
C THR A 100 -9.38 0.50 9.69
N PRO A 101 -9.52 1.04 10.92
CA PRO A 101 -10.67 1.85 11.29
C PRO A 101 -10.90 3.05 10.37
N GLU A 102 -9.85 3.79 10.03
CA GLU A 102 -9.95 4.97 9.15
C GLU A 102 -10.46 4.59 7.75
N VAL A 103 -9.83 3.60 7.11
CA VAL A 103 -10.21 3.15 5.76
C VAL A 103 -11.61 2.56 5.76
N LYS A 104 -11.99 1.74 6.76
CA LYS A 104 -13.33 1.17 6.83
C LYS A 104 -14.42 2.22 7.06
N HIS A 105 -14.09 3.35 7.69
CA HIS A 105 -15.00 4.47 7.87
C HIS A 105 -15.26 5.24 6.57
N PHE A 106 -14.21 5.60 5.84
CA PHE A 106 -14.34 6.45 4.64
C PHE A 106 -14.51 5.68 3.32
N CYS A 107 -14.03 4.44 3.25
CA CYS A 107 -14.04 3.58 2.06
C CYS A 107 -14.78 2.26 2.34
N PRO A 108 -16.07 2.29 2.73
CA PRO A 108 -16.81 1.07 3.02
C PRO A 108 -16.87 0.17 1.77
N ASN A 109 -16.62 -1.13 1.95
CA ASN A 109 -16.64 -2.15 0.90
C ASN A 109 -15.55 -2.01 -0.18
N VAL A 110 -14.60 -1.08 -0.04
CA VAL A 110 -13.45 -0.98 -0.94
C VAL A 110 -12.42 -2.06 -0.57
N PRO A 111 -11.92 -2.87 -1.52
CA PRO A 111 -10.92 -3.89 -1.22
C PRO A 111 -9.61 -3.27 -0.73
N ILE A 112 -9.01 -3.90 0.29
CA ILE A 112 -7.73 -3.50 0.87
C ILE A 112 -6.69 -4.55 0.48
N ILE A 113 -5.56 -4.11 -0.07
CA ILE A 113 -4.35 -4.92 -0.17
C ILE A 113 -3.43 -4.50 0.97
N LEU A 114 -3.06 -5.44 1.84
CA LEU A 114 -2.02 -5.19 2.84
C LEU A 114 -0.65 -5.34 2.17
N VAL A 115 0.23 -4.36 2.35
CA VAL A 115 1.53 -4.32 1.70
C VAL A 115 2.65 -4.19 2.73
N GLY A 116 3.57 -5.16 2.75
CA GLY A 116 4.81 -5.10 3.51
C GLY A 116 5.94 -4.51 2.67
N ASN A 117 6.28 -3.25 2.91
CA ASN A 117 7.36 -2.55 2.20
C ASN A 117 8.75 -2.88 2.77
N LYS A 118 9.78 -2.50 2.01
CA LYS A 118 11.20 -2.61 2.39
C LYS A 118 11.62 -4.05 2.74
N LYS A 119 11.10 -5.02 1.99
CA LYS A 119 11.42 -6.45 2.13
C LYS A 119 12.93 -6.74 2.13
N ASP A 120 13.72 -5.93 1.43
CA ASP A 120 15.18 -6.00 1.39
C ASP A 120 15.84 -5.86 2.77
N LEU A 121 15.20 -5.16 3.71
CA LEU A 121 15.73 -4.91 5.05
C LEU A 121 15.51 -6.06 6.04
N ARG A 122 14.70 -7.08 5.70
CA ARG A 122 14.45 -8.22 6.60
C ARG A 122 15.72 -8.97 7.01
N ASN A 123 16.65 -9.09 6.08
CA ASN A 123 17.91 -9.79 6.26
C ASN A 123 19.11 -8.83 6.36
N ASP A 124 18.86 -7.53 6.44
CA ASP A 124 19.93 -6.55 6.60
C ASP A 124 20.46 -6.57 8.05
N GLU A 125 21.77 -6.79 8.17
CA GLU A 125 22.46 -6.90 9.46
C GLU A 125 22.43 -5.59 10.27
N HIS A 126 22.39 -4.44 9.61
CA HIS A 126 22.24 -3.16 10.31
C HIS A 126 20.82 -3.03 10.86
N THR A 127 19.78 -3.25 10.05
CA THR A 127 18.39 -3.19 10.48
C THR A 127 18.12 -4.12 11.66
N ARG A 128 18.59 -5.37 11.59
CA ARG A 128 18.44 -6.34 12.69
C ARG A 128 19.11 -5.89 13.98
N ARG A 129 20.31 -5.31 13.89
CA ARG A 129 21.03 -4.79 15.06
C ARG A 129 20.33 -3.61 15.69
N GLU A 130 19.75 -2.68 14.91
CA GLU A 130 19.01 -1.54 15.46
C GLU A 130 17.71 -1.99 16.13
N LEU A 131 16.92 -2.86 15.50
CA LEU A 131 15.70 -3.40 16.09
C LEU A 131 15.99 -4.20 17.37
N ALA A 132 17.09 -4.95 17.41
CA ALA A 132 17.49 -5.69 18.60
C ALA A 132 17.76 -4.79 19.82
N LYS A 133 18.20 -3.54 19.62
CA LYS A 133 18.36 -2.56 20.73
C LYS A 133 17.03 -2.25 21.40
N MET A 134 15.93 -2.32 20.65
CA MET A 134 14.56 -2.14 21.11
C MET A 134 13.86 -3.47 21.42
N LYS A 135 14.59 -4.59 21.44
CA LYS A 135 14.05 -5.97 21.63
C LYS A 135 13.02 -6.36 20.56
N GLN A 136 13.18 -5.84 19.35
CA GLN A 136 12.35 -6.13 18.19
C GLN A 136 13.15 -6.90 17.13
N GLU A 137 12.43 -7.50 16.18
CA GLU A 137 12.98 -8.11 14.97
C GLU A 137 12.17 -7.67 13.74
N PRO A 138 12.72 -7.74 12.52
CA PRO A 138 11.94 -7.43 11.31
C PRO A 138 10.71 -8.33 11.19
N VAL A 139 9.62 -7.77 10.68
CA VAL A 139 8.34 -8.48 10.50
C VAL A 139 8.52 -9.70 9.59
N LYS A 140 8.06 -10.86 10.07
CA LYS A 140 8.05 -12.11 9.30
C LYS A 140 6.89 -12.15 8.32
N LEU A 141 7.06 -12.94 7.27
CA LEU A 141 6.03 -13.14 6.24
C LEU A 141 4.70 -13.61 6.83
N GLU A 142 4.74 -14.52 7.80
CA GLU A 142 3.54 -15.09 8.43
C GLU A 142 2.79 -14.04 9.26
N GLU A 143 3.49 -13.14 9.96
CA GLU A 143 2.86 -12.05 10.72
C GLU A 143 2.07 -11.09 9.82
N GLY A 144 2.60 -10.79 8.63
CA GLY A 144 1.90 -10.00 7.62
C GLY A 144 0.66 -10.72 7.05
N LYS A 145 0.76 -12.04 6.80
CA LYS A 145 -0.39 -12.85 6.37
C LYS A 145 -1.48 -12.91 7.44
N ASP A 146 -1.10 -13.14 8.69
CA ASP A 146 -2.01 -13.18 9.82
C ASP A 146 -2.70 -11.83 10.01
N MET A 147 -1.97 -10.73 9.85
CA MET A 147 -2.55 -9.39 9.89
C MET A 147 -3.55 -9.16 8.76
N ALA A 148 -3.23 -9.57 7.52
CA ALA A 148 -4.16 -9.46 6.40
C ALA A 148 -5.47 -10.22 6.65
N ASN A 149 -5.38 -11.43 7.22
CA ASN A 149 -6.56 -12.20 7.64
C ASN A 149 -7.35 -11.45 8.74
N ARG A 150 -6.65 -10.94 9.77
CA ARG A 150 -7.25 -10.21 10.90
C ARG A 150 -8.06 -9.00 10.46
N ILE A 151 -7.58 -8.23 9.48
CA ILE A 151 -8.29 -7.05 8.98
C ILE A 151 -9.28 -7.34 7.85
N SER A 152 -9.32 -8.58 7.38
CA SER A 152 -10.08 -9.03 6.20
C SER A 152 -9.64 -8.32 4.91
N ALA A 153 -8.33 -8.18 4.71
CA ALA A 153 -7.77 -7.70 3.46
C ALA A 153 -8.07 -8.69 2.32
N TYR A 154 -8.15 -8.18 1.09
CA TYR A 154 -8.27 -9.01 -0.12
C TYR A 154 -7.04 -9.89 -0.32
N GLY A 155 -5.86 -9.39 0.06
CA GLY A 155 -4.62 -10.13 -0.01
C GLY A 155 -3.47 -9.42 0.70
N TYR A 156 -2.35 -10.14 0.82
CA TYR A 156 -1.09 -9.65 1.36
C TYR A 156 0.01 -9.80 0.32
N GLN A 157 0.83 -8.76 0.15
CA GLN A 157 1.98 -8.79 -0.73
C GLN A 157 3.17 -8.06 -0.09
N GLU A 158 4.37 -8.61 -0.24
CA GLU A 158 5.61 -7.93 0.15
C GLU A 158 6.33 -7.42 -1.07
N CYS A 159 7.01 -6.27 -0.92
CA CYS A 159 7.84 -5.70 -1.97
C CYS A 159 9.02 -4.92 -1.42
N SER A 160 9.98 -4.65 -2.30
CA SER A 160 11.02 -3.65 -2.11
C SER A 160 11.03 -2.73 -3.31
N ALA A 161 10.64 -1.46 -3.08
CA ALA A 161 10.80 -0.42 -4.09
C ALA A 161 12.29 -0.24 -4.48
N LYS A 162 13.22 -0.46 -3.54
CA LYS A 162 14.66 -0.30 -3.75
C LYS A 162 15.24 -1.33 -4.73
N THR A 163 14.83 -2.59 -4.61
CA THR A 163 15.30 -3.67 -5.50
C THR A 163 14.32 -3.97 -6.64
N LYS A 164 13.17 -3.30 -6.66
CA LYS A 164 12.01 -3.54 -7.54
C LYS A 164 11.32 -4.90 -7.33
N ASP A 165 11.78 -5.71 -6.38
CA ASP A 165 11.20 -7.02 -6.04
C ASP A 165 9.75 -6.87 -5.55
N GLY A 166 8.82 -7.62 -6.14
CA GLY A 166 7.42 -7.65 -5.72
C GLY A 166 6.60 -6.39 -6.06
N VAL A 167 7.20 -5.35 -6.65
CA VAL A 167 6.51 -4.07 -6.91
C VAL A 167 5.35 -4.29 -7.88
N ARG A 168 5.59 -4.94 -9.01
CA ARG A 168 4.56 -5.15 -10.04
C ARG A 168 3.40 -6.00 -9.49
N GLU A 169 3.71 -7.03 -8.71
CA GLU A 169 2.77 -7.96 -8.12
C GLU A 169 1.77 -7.26 -7.17
N VAL A 170 2.23 -6.24 -6.41
CA VAL A 170 1.35 -5.40 -5.59
C VAL A 170 0.26 -4.74 -6.45
N PHE A 171 0.66 -4.09 -7.56
CA PHE A 171 -0.28 -3.37 -8.42
C PHE A 171 -1.14 -4.30 -9.27
N GLU A 172 -0.64 -5.47 -9.67
CA GLU A 172 -1.44 -6.49 -10.33
C GLU A 172 -2.54 -7.02 -9.40
N MET A 173 -2.21 -7.31 -8.13
CA MET A 173 -3.19 -7.74 -7.12
C MET A 173 -4.24 -6.66 -6.86
N ALA A 174 -3.81 -5.41 -6.65
CA ALA A 174 -4.71 -4.28 -6.44
C ALA A 174 -5.64 -4.03 -7.62
N THR A 175 -5.11 -4.09 -8.84
CA THR A 175 -5.89 -3.93 -10.08
C THR A 175 -6.93 -5.05 -10.21
N ARG A 176 -6.53 -6.30 -9.94
CA ARG A 176 -7.45 -7.45 -9.98
C ARG A 176 -8.58 -7.29 -8.97
N ALA A 177 -8.28 -6.87 -7.74
CA ALA A 177 -9.28 -6.59 -6.70
C ALA A 177 -10.24 -5.48 -7.15
N ALA A 178 -9.72 -4.38 -7.69
CA ALA A 178 -10.51 -3.25 -8.19
C ALA A 178 -11.43 -3.63 -9.36
N LEU A 179 -11.01 -4.56 -10.23
CA LEU A 179 -11.81 -5.04 -11.36
C LEU A 179 -12.93 -6.00 -10.93
N GLN A 180 -12.76 -6.72 -9.82
CA GLN A 180 -13.75 -7.67 -9.31
C GLN A 180 -14.86 -6.99 -8.50
N SER A 181 -14.54 -5.94 -7.74
CA SER A 181 -15.50 -5.25 -6.85
C SER A 181 -16.72 -4.67 -7.58
N LYS A 182 -16.55 -4.15 -8.81
CA LYS A 182 -17.67 -3.60 -9.61
C LYS A 182 -18.66 -4.65 -10.12
N LYS A 183 -18.26 -5.93 -10.24
CA LYS A 183 -19.19 -6.98 -10.69
C LYS A 183 -20.26 -7.30 -9.64
N GLN A 184 -19.95 -7.17 -8.36
CA GLN A 184 -20.90 -7.44 -7.27
C GLN A 184 -21.91 -6.30 -7.07
N ALA A 185 -21.52 -5.05 -7.31
CA ALA A 185 -22.43 -3.90 -7.20
C ALA A 185 -23.46 -3.77 -8.33
N GLN A 186 -23.26 -4.47 -9.47
CA GLN A 186 -24.19 -4.47 -10.61
C GLN A 186 -25.09 -5.72 -10.69
N SER A 187 -24.98 -6.63 -9.72
CA SER A 187 -25.73 -7.90 -9.67
C SER A 187 -26.64 -8.02 -8.43
N GLY A 188 -26.84 -6.93 -7.69
CA GLY A 188 -27.75 -6.83 -6.55
C GLY A 188 -28.89 -5.85 -6.80
#